data_AF-A0A387HID4-F1
#
_entry.id   AF-A0A387HID4-F1
#
_cell.length_a   1.000
_cell.length_b   1.000
_cell.length_c   1.000
_cell.angle_alpha   90.00
_cell.angle_beta   90.00
_cell.angle_gamma   90.00
#
_symmetry.space_group_name_H-M   'P 1'
#
loop_
_entity.id
_entity.type
_entity.pdbx_description
1 polymer ?
#
loop_
_entity_poly.entity_id
_entity_poly.type
_entity_poly.pdbx_seq_one_letter_code
_entity_poly.pdbx_strand_id
1 'polypeptide(L)' 'MTTPFTYPRPPVELAGAVEAYLYDCTPAKGCGVCAALVRELAEAKAAQKWSAAYDAAAEVRNHPHAKPRPNSPRPQGE' A
#
# COMPACT_ATOMS: atom_id res chain seq x y z
N MET A 1 -37.28 -15.08 -8.04
CA MET A 1 -36.11 -15.54 -7.25
C MET A 1 -34.96 -15.72 -8.22
N THR A 2 -33.89 -14.95 -8.07
CA THR A 2 -32.75 -14.95 -9.01
C THR A 2 -31.84 -16.14 -8.68
N THR A 3 -31.53 -16.97 -9.68
CA THR A 3 -30.62 -18.11 -9.51
C THR A 3 -29.19 -17.60 -9.29
N PRO A 4 -28.47 -18.08 -8.26
CA PRO A 4 -27.11 -17.63 -8.00
C PRO A 4 -26.18 -18.13 -9.11
N PHE A 5 -25.40 -17.21 -9.70
CA PHE A 5 -24.35 -17.55 -10.64
C PHE A 5 -23.27 -18.37 -9.94
N THR A 6 -23.11 -19.63 -10.32
CA THR A 6 -21.98 -20.47 -9.88
C THR A 6 -20.82 -20.25 -10.84
N TYR A 7 -19.71 -19.70 -10.37
CA TYR A 7 -18.50 -19.56 -11.18
C TYR A 7 -17.92 -20.95 -11.50
N PRO A 8 -17.73 -21.32 -12.78
CA PRO A 8 -17.28 -22.65 -13.17
C PRO A 8 -15.78 -22.89 -12.97
N ARG A 9 -15.02 -21.88 -12.52
CA ARG A 9 -13.57 -21.97 -12.35
C ARG A 9 -13.24 -22.20 -10.88
N PRO A 10 -12.28 -23.09 -10.57
CA PRO A 10 -11.81 -23.24 -9.19
C PRO A 10 -11.22 -21.90 -8.71
N PRO A 11 -11.34 -21.58 -7.41
CA PRO A 11 -10.68 -20.43 -6.82
C PRO A 11 -9.18 -20.45 -7.12
N VAL A 12 -8.66 -19.30 -7.54
CA VAL A 12 -7.20 -19.10 -7.68
C VAL A 12 -6.67 -18.74 -6.31
N GLU A 13 -5.86 -19.62 -5.73
CA GLU A 13 -5.12 -19.35 -4.50
C GLU A 13 -3.94 -18.41 -4.81
N LEU A 14 -4.03 -17.17 -4.35
CA LEU A 14 -2.97 -16.16 -4.44
C LEU A 14 -1.94 -16.35 -3.31
N ALA A 15 -1.43 -17.57 -3.17
CA ALA A 15 -0.58 -17.96 -2.03
C ALA A 15 0.66 -17.03 -1.93
N GLY A 16 0.68 -16.18 -0.90
CA GLY A 16 1.79 -15.26 -0.63
C GLY A 16 1.82 -14.01 -1.51
N ALA A 17 1.00 -13.91 -2.55
CA ALA A 17 0.96 -12.73 -3.41
C ALA A 17 0.32 -11.54 -2.68
N VAL A 18 -0.64 -11.82 -1.81
CA VAL A 18 -1.27 -10.81 -0.95
C VAL A 18 -0.26 -10.29 0.07
N GLU A 19 0.48 -11.18 0.72
CA GLU A 19 1.52 -10.83 1.69
C GLU A 19 2.69 -10.10 1.05
N ALA A 20 3.10 -10.50 -0.16
CA ALA A 20 4.09 -9.76 -0.94
C ALA A 20 3.56 -8.37 -1.28
N TYR A 21 2.33 -8.24 -1.78
CA TYR A 21 1.74 -6.94 -2.07
C TYR A 21 1.54 -6.05 -0.83
N LEU A 22 1.24 -6.65 0.32
CA LEU A 22 1.05 -5.92 1.58
C LEU A 22 2.39 -5.50 2.20
N TYR A 23 3.37 -6.38 2.26
CA TYR A 23 4.57 -6.19 3.10
C TYR A 23 5.85 -5.93 2.29
N ASP A 24 5.87 -6.19 0.98
CA ASP A 24 7.00 -5.88 0.09
C ASP A 24 6.93 -4.43 -0.38
N CYS A 25 7.02 -3.51 0.58
CA CYS A 25 7.01 -2.08 0.31
C CYS A 25 8.43 -1.62 -0.04
N THR A 26 8.67 -1.27 -1.31
CA THR A 26 9.96 -0.71 -1.74
C THR A 26 10.03 0.77 -1.35
N PRO A 27 11.06 1.22 -0.60
CA PRO A 27 11.17 2.63 -0.22
C PRO A 27 11.42 3.49 -1.46
N ALA A 28 10.67 4.58 -1.62
CA ALA A 28 10.89 5.49 -2.73
C ALA A 28 12.24 6.20 -2.61
N LYS A 29 12.90 6.38 -3.76
CA LYS A 29 14.23 6.96 -3.85
C LYS A 29 14.22 8.41 -3.37
N GLY A 30 14.93 8.69 -2.26
CA GLY A 30 15.04 10.02 -1.67
C GLY A 30 13.99 10.39 -0.63
N CYS A 31 13.12 9.46 -0.22
CA CYS A 31 12.20 9.67 0.91
C CYS A 31 12.72 9.00 2.18
N GLY A 32 13.19 9.80 3.14
CA GLY A 32 13.65 9.31 4.44
C GLY A 32 12.53 8.69 5.27
N VAL A 33 11.28 9.15 5.08
CA VAL A 33 10.09 8.62 5.76
C VAL A 33 9.81 7.19 5.31
N CYS A 34 9.82 6.91 4.01
CA CYS A 34 9.64 5.54 3.52
C CYS A 34 10.76 4.60 3.96
N ALA A 35 12.00 5.09 4.03
CA ALA A 35 13.12 4.29 4.55
C ALA A 35 12.97 3.97 6.05
N ALA A 36 12.47 4.91 6.85
CA ALA A 36 12.18 4.69 8.27
C ALA A 36 11.03 3.68 8.44
N LEU A 37 9.92 3.88 7.72
CA LEU A 37 8.74 3.00 7.79
C LEU A 37 9.03 1.56 7.35
N VAL A 38 9.91 1.35 6.36
CA VAL A 38 10.34 0.00 5.96
C VAL A 38 11.13 -0.69 7.07
N ARG A 39 11.93 0.06 7.84
CA ARG A 39 12.63 -0.47 9.02
C ARG A 39 11.64 -0.80 10.14
N GLU A 40 10.71 0.11 10.41
CA GLU A 40 9.65 -0.11 11.41
C GLU A 40 8.77 -1.32 11.06
N LEU A 41 8.48 -1.54 9.77
CA LEU A 41 7.78 -2.71 9.28
C LEU A 41 8.57 -4.00 9.56
N ALA A 42 9.88 -4.00 9.32
CA ALA A 42 10.74 -5.14 9.60
C ALA A 42 10.80 -5.44 11.11
N GLU A 43 10.89 -4.41 11.95
CA GLU A 43 10.87 -4.52 13.41
C GLU A 43 9.50 -5.00 13.93
N ALA A 44 8.40 -4.50 13.35
CA ALA A 44 7.05 -4.94 13.69
C ALA A 44 6.78 -6.39 13.26
N LYS A 45 7.30 -6.83 12.10
CA LYS A 45 7.29 -8.24 11.69
C LYS A 45 8.06 -9.11 12.67
N ALA A 46 9.25 -8.68 13.09
CA ALA A 46 10.06 -9.41 14.06
C ALA A 46 9.37 -9.51 15.44
N ALA A 47 8.67 -8.44 15.85
CA ALA A 47 7.90 -8.41 17.09
C ALA A 47 6.50 -9.06 16.98
N GLN A 48 6.15 -9.66 15.83
CA GLN A 48 4.83 -10.22 15.52
C GLN A 48 3.66 -9.24 15.74
N LYS A 49 3.94 -7.93 15.63
CA LYS A 49 2.96 -6.85 15.75
C LYS A 49 2.34 -6.56 14.37
N TRP A 50 1.47 -7.46 13.92
CA TRP A 50 0.90 -7.41 12.57
C TRP A 50 0.10 -6.13 12.27
N SER A 51 -0.61 -5.57 13.26
CA SER A 51 -1.31 -4.28 13.08
C SER A 51 -0.35 -3.14 12.75
N ALA A 52 0.73 -3.00 13.53
CA ALA A 52 1.73 -1.96 13.31
C ALA A 52 2.49 -2.16 11.98
N ALA A 53 2.76 -3.41 11.60
CA ALA A 53 3.35 -3.74 10.31
C ALA A 53 2.43 -3.33 9.14
N TYR A 54 1.12 -3.51 9.29
CA TYR A 54 0.13 -3.12 8.28
C TYR A 54 0.00 -1.60 8.17
N ASP A 55 -0.05 -0.87 9.29
CA ASP A 55 -0.09 0.59 9.28
C ASP A 55 1.16 1.18 8.61
N ALA A 56 2.36 0.69 8.97
CA ALA A 56 3.61 1.13 8.34
C ALA A 56 3.62 0.84 6.82
N ALA A 57 3.15 -0.33 6.40
CA ALA A 57 3.02 -0.66 4.98
C ALA A 57 1.98 0.19 4.25
N ALA A 58 0.85 0.50 4.89
CA ALA A 58 -0.18 1.37 4.34
C ALA A 58 0.36 2.79 4.12
N GLU A 59 1.10 3.32 5.09
CA GLU A 59 1.73 4.63 4.98
C GLU A 59 2.77 4.67 3.86
N VAL A 60 3.63 3.65 3.72
CA VAL A 60 4.59 3.61 2.59
C VAL A 60 3.89 3.57 1.24
N ARG A 61 2.80 2.81 1.11
CA ARG A 61 2.04 2.69 -0.15
C ARG A 61 1.25 3.95 -0.49
N ASN A 62 0.68 4.61 0.51
CA ASN A 62 -0.15 5.80 0.32
C ASN A 62 0.67 7.10 0.34
N HIS A 63 1.96 7.03 0.66
CA HIS A 63 2.81 8.20 0.76
C HIS A 63 2.91 8.92 -0.60
N PRO A 64 2.46 10.19 -0.69
CA PRO A 64 2.51 10.94 -1.93
C PRO A 64 3.97 11.31 -2.26
N HIS A 65 4.58 10.58 -3.20
CA HIS A 65 5.88 10.94 -3.80
C HIS A 65 5.76 11.94 -4.95
N ALA A 66 4.52 12.26 -5.35
CA ALA A 66 4.29 13.37 -6.23
C ALA A 66 4.73 14.64 -5.51
N LYS A 67 5.83 15.24 -5.98
CA LYS A 67 6.16 16.65 -5.78
C LYS A 67 4.84 17.43 -5.76
N PRO A 68 4.60 18.35 -4.80
CA PRO A 68 3.52 19.29 -4.97
C PRO A 68 3.75 19.95 -6.34
N ARG A 69 2.89 19.61 -7.30
CA ARG A 69 2.80 20.33 -8.56
C ARG A 69 2.65 21.79 -8.15
N PRO A 70 3.58 22.69 -8.54
CA PRO A 70 3.51 24.07 -8.10
C PRO A 70 2.17 24.60 -8.57
N ASN A 71 1.35 24.95 -7.58
CA ASN A 71 0.10 25.69 -7.66
C ASN A 71 -0.20 26.24 -9.08
N SER A 72 -0.96 25.50 -9.88
CA SER A 72 -1.59 26.09 -11.06
C SER A 72 -2.79 26.88 -10.55
N PRO A 73 -2.81 28.23 -10.65
CA PRO A 73 -3.99 28.98 -10.25
C PRO A 73 -5.15 28.52 -11.14
N ARG A 74 -6.25 28.13 -10.49
CA ARG A 74 -7.54 27.88 -11.16
C ARG A 74 -7.91 29.16 -11.91
N PRO A 75 -8.04 29.17 -13.25
CA PRO A 75 -8.56 30.35 -13.92
C PRO A 75 -9.98 30.58 -13.42
N GLN A 76 -10.20 31.67 -12.72
CA GLN A 76 -11.55 32.18 -12.50
C GLN A 76 -11.95 32.85 -13.82
N GLY A 77 -12.79 32.16 -14.59
CA GLY A 77 -13.43 32.75 -15.75
C GLY A 77 -14.35 33.89 -15.29
N GLU A 78 -14.24 35.00 -16.01
CA GLU A 78 -15.10 36.20 -15.92
C GLU A 78 -16.51 35.95 -16.46
#